data_AF-A0A520PT55-F1
#
_entry.id   AF-A0A520PT55-F1
#
_cell.length_a   1.000
_cell.length_b   1.000
_cell.length_c   1.000
_cell.angle_alpha   90.00
_cell.angle_beta   90.00
_cell.angle_gamma   90.00
#
_symmetry.space_group_name_H-M   'P 1'
#
loop_
_entity.id
_entity.type
_entity.pdbx_description
1 polymer ?
#
loop_
_entity_poly.entity_id
_entity_poly.type
_entity_poly.pdbx_seq_one_letter_code
_entity_poly.pdbx_strand_id
1 'polypeptide(L)'
;MQPEKNLNFLFRIFLYSFYCFFRVIFSRRAGNYIHAALAEVSRVNALEKSQRRLEKENKKRLKQGLPPLAVPADPEREDLAEPEQAQEKVAEKVVEESKPIDAVQSKEKDEISKKDEKNIDGVFLLSLFQKQGRLVDFLQQDIASFSNAEVGEAARVVHDGCARILGDYFTMEAIRTEEEGALVSVDADYNLSEITLTGNLRGSAPYRGELLHHGWKISDQHPPEQLDPKARFIVQPAEIEVR
;
A
#
# COMPACT_ATOMS: atom_id res chain seq x y z
N MET A 1 -2.74 -27.97 -35.52
CA MET A 1 -1.65 -28.64 -34.79
C MET A 1 -0.60 -27.60 -34.38
N GLN A 2 -0.84 -26.89 -33.27
CA GLN A 2 0.15 -26.09 -32.51
C GLN A 2 -0.24 -26.01 -31.00
N PRO A 3 -0.57 -27.11 -30.29
CA PRO A 3 -0.87 -27.04 -28.85
C PRO A 3 0.38 -26.81 -27.97
N GLU A 4 1.57 -27.20 -28.46
CA GLU A 4 2.85 -27.17 -27.75
C GLU A 4 3.35 -25.74 -27.40
N LYS A 5 3.05 -24.73 -28.24
CA LYS A 5 3.53 -23.35 -28.00
C LYS A 5 2.77 -22.63 -26.90
N ASN A 6 1.47 -22.87 -26.78
CA ASN A 6 0.62 -22.23 -25.76
C ASN A 6 0.89 -22.80 -24.36
N LEU A 7 1.22 -24.09 -24.25
CA LEU A 7 1.57 -24.71 -22.98
C LEU A 7 2.89 -24.14 -22.42
N ASN A 8 3.87 -23.90 -23.28
CA ASN A 8 5.12 -23.25 -22.90
C ASN A 8 4.94 -21.77 -22.51
N PHE A 9 3.99 -21.05 -23.12
CA PHE A 9 3.70 -19.66 -22.78
C PHE A 9 3.01 -19.53 -21.41
N LEU A 10 1.95 -20.31 -21.17
CA LEU A 10 1.22 -20.31 -19.90
C LEU A 10 2.08 -20.83 -18.75
N PHE A 11 2.91 -21.85 -18.99
CA PHE A 11 3.84 -22.37 -17.98
C PHE A 11 4.93 -21.35 -17.64
N ARG A 12 5.39 -20.56 -18.62
CA ARG A 12 6.36 -19.47 -18.39
C ARG A 12 5.74 -18.33 -17.58
N ILE A 13 4.51 -17.91 -17.88
CA ILE A 13 3.79 -16.90 -17.08
C ILE A 13 3.63 -17.38 -15.64
N PHE A 14 3.17 -18.62 -15.43
CA PHE A 14 3.01 -19.19 -14.09
C PHE A 14 4.34 -19.25 -13.33
N LEU A 15 5.41 -19.75 -13.95
CA LEU A 15 6.75 -19.76 -13.34
C LEU A 15 7.25 -18.35 -13.03
N TYR A 16 6.96 -17.37 -13.88
CA TYR A 16 7.43 -15.99 -13.71
C TYR A 16 6.69 -15.27 -12.60
N SER A 17 5.36 -15.37 -12.56
CA SER A 17 4.54 -14.82 -11.47
C SER A 17 4.92 -15.47 -10.13
N PHE A 18 5.15 -16.78 -10.11
CA PHE A 18 5.62 -17.51 -8.94
C PHE A 18 7.04 -17.08 -8.52
N TYR A 19 7.97 -16.97 -9.47
CA TYR A 19 9.34 -16.52 -9.19
C TYR A 19 9.39 -15.07 -8.67
N CYS A 20 8.60 -14.16 -9.24
CA CYS A 20 8.49 -12.77 -8.79
C CYS A 20 7.93 -12.68 -7.37
N PHE A 21 6.87 -13.43 -7.06
CA PHE A 21 6.26 -13.47 -5.73
C PHE A 21 7.25 -13.98 -4.67
N PHE A 22 7.94 -15.10 -4.92
CA PHE A 22 8.91 -15.65 -3.98
C PHE A 22 10.20 -14.81 -3.90
N ARG A 23 10.66 -14.20 -4.99
CA ARG A 23 11.82 -13.32 -4.96
C ARG A 23 11.56 -12.05 -4.14
N VAL A 24 10.34 -11.52 -4.12
CA VAL A 24 9.96 -10.41 -3.24
C VAL A 24 9.98 -10.84 -1.77
N ILE A 25 9.41 -12.00 -1.43
CA ILE A 25 9.36 -12.54 -0.06
C ILE A 25 10.76 -12.92 0.47
N PHE A 26 11.63 -13.47 -0.38
CA PHE A 26 12.97 -13.94 0.01
C PHE A 26 14.10 -12.95 -0.33
N SER A 27 13.80 -11.77 -0.86
CA SER A 27 14.81 -10.72 -1.00
C SER A 27 15.22 -10.23 0.38
N ARG A 28 16.51 -10.36 0.71
CA ARG A 28 17.13 -9.89 1.97
C ARG A 28 16.90 -8.40 2.29
N ARG A 29 16.24 -7.65 1.40
CA ARG A 29 15.92 -6.23 1.53
C ARG A 29 14.57 -5.99 2.24
N ALA A 30 13.56 -6.86 2.04
CA ALA A 30 12.26 -6.73 2.71
C ALA A 30 12.38 -6.86 4.24
N GLY A 31 13.24 -7.76 4.72
CA GLY A 31 13.57 -7.88 6.15
C GLY A 31 14.18 -6.60 6.74
N ASN A 32 15.05 -5.92 5.99
CA ASN A 32 15.71 -4.69 6.48
C ASN A 32 14.73 -3.52 6.62
N TYR A 33 13.72 -3.39 5.75
CA TYR A 33 12.69 -2.35 5.89
C TYR A 33 11.79 -2.60 7.11
N ILE A 34 11.44 -3.86 7.37
CA ILE A 34 10.62 -4.23 8.53
C ILE A 34 11.42 -4.00 9.83
N HIS A 35 12.71 -4.35 9.86
CA HIS A 35 13.57 -4.11 11.03
C HIS A 35 13.82 -2.61 11.28
N ALA A 36 14.03 -1.80 10.24
CA ALA A 36 14.19 -0.35 10.39
C ALA A 36 12.89 0.32 10.89
N ALA A 37 11.74 -0.07 10.33
CA ALA A 37 10.44 0.44 10.77
C ALA A 37 10.12 0.03 12.22
N LEU A 38 10.40 -1.23 12.60
CA LEU A 38 10.22 -1.69 13.98
C LEU A 38 11.16 -1.01 14.96
N ALA A 39 12.42 -0.74 14.56
CA ALA A 39 13.37 0.00 15.38
C ALA A 39 12.89 1.43 15.65
N GLU A 40 12.36 2.11 14.62
CA GLU A 40 11.86 3.48 14.76
C GLU A 40 10.58 3.55 15.60
N VAL A 41 9.64 2.62 15.41
CA VAL A 41 8.44 2.51 16.25
C VAL A 41 8.81 2.22 17.71
N SER A 42 9.81 1.36 17.95
CA SER A 42 10.31 1.08 19.30
C SER A 42 10.96 2.32 19.94
N ARG A 43 11.73 3.10 19.16
CA ARG A 43 12.38 4.35 19.58
C ARG A 43 11.35 5.41 19.97
N VAL A 44 10.34 5.64 19.12
CA VAL A 44 9.26 6.60 19.37
C VAL A 44 8.45 6.19 20.62
N ASN A 45 8.14 4.90 20.77
CA ASN A 45 7.47 4.40 21.97
C ASN A 45 8.32 4.57 23.25
N ALA A 46 9.65 4.40 23.16
CA ALA A 46 10.55 4.62 24.28
C ALA A 46 10.62 6.10 24.69
N LEU A 47 10.65 7.02 23.72
CA LEU A 47 10.59 8.46 23.93
C LEU A 47 9.25 8.91 24.52
N GLU A 48 8.14 8.40 24.01
CA GLU A 48 6.82 8.73 24.55
C GLU A 48 6.69 8.25 26.01
N LYS A 49 7.22 7.06 26.31
CA LYS A 49 7.24 6.52 27.68
C LYS A 49 8.13 7.35 28.61
N SER A 50 9.26 7.88 28.12
CA SER A 50 10.14 8.74 28.92
C SER A 50 9.51 10.11 29.17
N GLN A 51 8.86 10.71 28.16
CA GLN A 51 8.11 11.96 28.29
C GLN A 51 6.98 11.84 29.31
N ARG A 52 6.15 10.79 29.22
CA ARG A 52 5.08 10.52 30.19
C ARG A 52 5.60 10.32 31.62
N ARG A 53 6.82 9.78 31.80
CA ARG A 53 7.46 9.68 33.13
C ARG A 53 7.89 11.06 33.63
N LEU A 54 8.53 11.85 32.78
CA LEU A 54 8.98 13.21 33.09
C LEU A 54 7.80 14.11 33.47
N GLU A 55 6.67 14.02 32.76
CA GLU A 55 5.44 14.76 33.08
C GLU A 55 4.86 14.39 34.45
N LYS A 56 4.82 13.09 34.77
CA LYS A 56 4.37 12.61 36.08
C LYS A 56 5.27 13.10 37.20
N GLU A 57 6.58 13.15 36.95
CA GLU A 57 7.56 13.64 37.90
C GLU A 57 7.48 15.16 38.07
N ASN A 58 7.38 15.93 36.97
CA ASN A 58 7.17 17.37 37.00
C ASN A 58 5.88 17.74 37.72
N LYS A 59 4.79 16.97 37.54
CA LYS A 59 3.54 17.16 38.29
C LYS A 59 3.71 16.91 39.80
N LYS A 60 4.62 16.01 40.21
CA LYS A 60 4.97 15.81 41.64
C LYS A 60 5.85 16.94 42.16
N ARG A 61 6.87 17.37 41.40
CA ARG A 61 7.78 18.46 41.78
C ARG A 61 7.04 19.78 41.94
N LEU A 62 6.10 20.08 41.05
CA LEU A 62 5.27 21.28 41.14
C LEU A 62 4.39 21.29 42.40
N LYS A 63 3.86 20.13 42.81
CA LYS A 63 3.14 19.99 44.09
C LYS A 63 4.03 20.15 45.32
N GLN A 64 5.34 19.98 45.16
CA GLN A 64 6.36 20.16 46.21
C GLN A 64 7.03 21.55 46.14
N GLY A 65 6.56 22.44 45.26
CA GLY A 65 7.13 23.79 45.10
C GLY A 65 8.49 23.84 44.37
N LEU A 66 8.91 22.73 43.74
CA LEU A 66 10.17 22.64 43.00
C LEU A 66 9.96 22.94 41.51
N PRO A 67 10.93 23.59 40.83
CA PRO A 67 10.84 23.88 39.40
C PRO A 67 10.85 22.59 38.56
N PRO A 68 10.17 22.55 37.40
CA PRO A 68 10.12 21.38 36.54
C PRO A 68 11.48 21.09 35.87
N LEU A 69 11.74 19.81 35.60
CA LEU A 69 12.87 19.35 34.80
C LEU A 69 12.63 19.67 33.32
N ALA A 70 13.67 20.14 32.63
CA ALA A 70 13.65 20.40 31.21
C ALA A 70 13.56 19.09 30.40
N VAL A 71 12.84 19.12 29.27
CA VAL A 71 12.81 18.02 28.31
C VAL A 71 14.15 18.03 27.54
N PRO A 72 14.89 16.91 27.49
CA PRO A 72 16.13 16.86 26.71
C PRO A 72 15.82 17.00 25.21
N ALA A 73 16.58 17.84 24.52
CA ALA A 73 16.52 17.97 23.07
C ALA A 73 17.10 16.72 22.40
N ASP A 74 16.50 16.29 21.29
CA ASP A 74 16.90 15.12 20.50
C ASP A 74 18.21 15.42 19.74
N PRO A 75 19.36 14.82 20.09
CA PRO A 75 20.66 15.20 19.53
C PRO A 75 20.85 14.77 18.07
N GLU A 76 20.00 13.90 17.52
CA GLU A 76 20.14 13.37 16.15
C GLU A 76 19.33 14.16 15.10
N ARG A 77 18.64 15.25 15.49
CA ARG A 77 17.89 16.10 14.54
C ARG A 77 18.76 17.09 13.75
N GLU A 78 20.04 17.25 14.06
CA GLU A 78 20.89 18.28 13.43
C GLU A 78 21.45 17.90 12.05
N ASP A 79 21.41 16.64 11.63
CA ASP A 79 22.15 16.16 10.45
C ASP A 79 21.37 16.14 9.10
N LEU A 80 20.24 16.84 8.97
CA LEU A 80 19.47 16.87 7.70
C LEU A 80 19.10 18.28 7.18
N ALA A 81 19.97 19.27 7.36
CA ALA A 81 19.78 20.60 6.74
C ALA A 81 20.70 20.83 5.52
N GLU A 82 20.12 21.16 4.37
CA GLU A 82 20.77 21.84 3.23
C GLU A 82 19.74 22.79 2.55
N PRO A 83 20.15 23.83 1.80
CA PRO A 83 21.00 24.94 2.20
C PRO A 83 20.33 26.33 1.98
N GLU A 84 21.04 27.35 2.48
CA GLU A 84 20.76 28.78 2.64
C GLU A 84 20.34 29.60 1.39
N GLN A 85 19.46 30.61 1.57
CA GLN A 85 19.66 31.95 0.98
C GLN A 85 18.78 33.10 1.56
N ALA A 86 19.48 34.21 1.84
CA ALA A 86 19.07 35.63 1.83
C ALA A 86 18.44 36.30 3.10
N GLN A 87 19.32 36.95 3.89
CA GLN A 87 19.39 38.42 4.21
C GLN A 87 18.08 39.23 4.25
N GLU A 88 17.80 40.21 5.11
CA GLU A 88 18.43 40.94 6.23
C GLU A 88 17.31 41.89 6.75
N LYS A 89 17.44 42.40 7.98
CA LYS A 89 16.91 43.69 8.51
C LYS A 89 15.56 43.82 9.25
N VAL A 90 15.76 44.29 10.50
CA VAL A 90 15.07 45.37 11.26
C VAL A 90 13.82 45.03 12.09
N ALA A 91 14.09 44.81 13.38
CA ALA A 91 13.60 45.53 14.57
C ALA A 91 12.12 45.96 14.72
N GLU A 92 11.58 45.46 15.85
CA GLU A 92 10.82 46.14 16.91
C GLU A 92 9.28 46.25 16.85
N LYS A 93 8.69 45.76 17.96
CA LYS A 93 7.38 46.09 18.59
C LYS A 93 6.15 45.43 17.94
N VAL A 94 5.25 44.76 18.67
CA VAL A 94 4.55 45.17 19.91
C VAL A 94 4.08 43.95 20.72
N VAL A 95 3.95 44.18 22.03
CA VAL A 95 3.44 43.36 23.15
C VAL A 95 1.93 43.06 23.05
N GLU A 96 1.48 41.86 23.48
CA GLU A 96 0.24 41.58 24.26
C GLU A 96 0.10 40.05 24.38
N GLU A 97 0.36 39.41 25.52
CA GLU A 97 -0.49 39.28 26.72
C GLU A 97 -1.92 38.77 26.44
N SER A 98 -2.19 37.55 26.93
CA SER A 98 -3.41 37.07 27.58
C SER A 98 -4.05 35.77 27.03
N LYS A 99 -4.17 34.80 27.95
CA LYS A 99 -5.00 33.57 27.93
C LYS A 99 -6.51 33.92 27.85
N PRO A 100 -7.43 32.93 27.92
CA PRO A 100 -7.66 31.73 27.10
C PRO A 100 -9.15 31.73 26.63
N ILE A 101 -9.64 30.64 25.99
CA ILE A 101 -10.94 29.98 26.25
C ILE A 101 -11.37 29.16 25.02
N ASP A 102 -11.58 27.86 25.29
CA ASP A 102 -12.35 26.92 24.50
C ASP A 102 -13.63 27.52 23.91
N ALA A 103 -13.79 27.44 22.59
CA ALA A 103 -15.07 27.13 21.91
C ALA A 103 -14.99 27.44 20.41
N VAL A 104 -14.21 26.66 19.64
CA VAL A 104 -14.40 26.63 18.18
C VAL A 104 -14.16 25.20 17.65
N GLN A 105 -15.28 24.47 17.54
CA GLN A 105 -15.65 23.65 16.38
C GLN A 105 -14.79 22.38 16.13
N SER A 106 -15.12 21.18 16.63
CA SER A 106 -16.31 20.36 16.32
C SER A 106 -16.88 20.40 14.89
N LYS A 107 -16.16 20.96 13.90
CA LYS A 107 -16.57 20.97 12.49
C LYS A 107 -15.63 20.23 11.53
N GLU A 108 -14.46 19.79 11.96
CA GLU A 108 -13.49 19.16 11.03
C GLU A 108 -13.75 17.66 10.74
N LYS A 109 -14.71 17.01 11.41
CA LYS A 109 -14.96 15.58 11.17
C LYS A 109 -15.81 15.28 9.92
N ASP A 110 -16.52 16.27 9.38
CA ASP A 110 -17.48 16.05 8.28
C ASP A 110 -16.93 16.41 6.88
N GLU A 111 -15.73 16.98 6.76
CA GLU A 111 -15.19 17.39 5.44
C GLU A 111 -14.21 16.39 4.81
N ILE A 112 -13.82 15.31 5.50
CA ILE A 112 -12.95 14.28 4.92
C ILE A 112 -13.73 13.30 4.02
N SER A 113 -15.06 13.18 4.14
CA SER A 113 -15.76 11.99 3.62
C SER A 113 -16.28 12.05 2.17
N LYS A 114 -16.07 13.13 1.40
CA LYS A 114 -16.72 13.27 0.07
C LYS A 114 -15.83 13.03 -1.16
N LYS A 115 -14.56 12.68 -0.98
CA LYS A 115 -13.65 12.40 -2.12
C LYS A 115 -13.33 10.91 -2.30
N ASP A 116 -13.72 10.06 -1.36
CA ASP A 116 -13.43 8.63 -1.36
C ASP A 116 -14.54 7.75 -1.95
N GLU A 117 -15.69 8.34 -2.33
CA GLU A 117 -16.87 7.58 -2.78
C GLU A 117 -16.65 6.74 -4.06
N LYS A 118 -15.58 7.00 -4.83
CA LYS A 118 -15.29 6.23 -6.04
C LYS A 118 -14.30 5.08 -5.85
N ASN A 119 -13.55 5.03 -4.74
CA ASN A 119 -12.56 3.97 -4.54
C ASN A 119 -13.21 2.73 -3.95
N ILE A 120 -13.11 1.62 -4.68
CA ILE A 120 -13.60 0.31 -4.26
C ILE A 120 -12.77 -0.14 -3.06
N ASP A 121 -13.42 -0.45 -1.93
CA ASP A 121 -12.74 -1.05 -0.79
C ASP A 121 -12.37 -2.53 -1.08
N GLY A 122 -11.40 -3.07 -0.34
CA GLY A 122 -10.90 -4.42 -0.58
C GLY A 122 -11.94 -5.53 -0.40
N VAL A 123 -12.93 -5.34 0.48
CA VAL A 123 -14.01 -6.33 0.69
C VAL A 123 -14.99 -6.28 -0.46
N PHE A 124 -15.34 -5.08 -0.92
CA PHE A 124 -16.21 -4.89 -2.07
C PHE A 124 -15.58 -5.43 -3.35
N LEU A 125 -14.29 -5.19 -3.59
CA LEU A 125 -13.56 -5.80 -4.70
C LEU A 125 -13.65 -7.33 -4.67
N LEU A 126 -13.40 -7.93 -3.50
CA LEU A 126 -13.47 -9.38 -3.32
C LEU A 126 -14.88 -9.92 -3.57
N SER A 127 -15.91 -9.16 -3.18
CA SER A 127 -17.32 -9.51 -3.43
C SER A 127 -17.65 -9.55 -4.93
N LEU A 128 -17.08 -8.65 -5.74
CA LEU A 128 -17.28 -8.65 -7.20
C LEU A 128 -16.70 -9.92 -7.82
N PHE A 129 -15.45 -10.25 -7.47
CA PHE A 129 -14.80 -11.48 -7.95
C PHE A 129 -15.48 -12.75 -7.47
N GLN A 130 -16.05 -12.76 -6.27
CA GLN A 130 -16.77 -13.91 -5.76
C GLN A 130 -18.12 -14.12 -6.49
N LYS A 131 -18.90 -13.05 -6.73
CA LYS A 131 -20.22 -13.15 -7.38
C LYS A 131 -20.20 -13.82 -8.75
N GLN A 132 -19.20 -13.52 -9.57
CA GLN A 132 -19.14 -14.02 -10.96
C GLN A 132 -18.05 -15.07 -11.17
N GLY A 133 -16.93 -14.97 -10.44
CA GLY A 133 -15.76 -15.83 -10.61
C GLY A 133 -15.65 -16.96 -9.58
N ARG A 134 -16.40 -16.94 -8.48
CA ARG A 134 -16.23 -17.89 -7.35
C ARG A 134 -14.79 -17.96 -6.85
N LEU A 135 -14.06 -16.84 -6.93
CA LEU A 135 -12.63 -16.78 -6.65
C LEU A 135 -12.31 -17.21 -5.21
N VAL A 136 -13.10 -16.77 -4.24
CA VAL A 136 -12.88 -17.09 -2.83
C VAL A 136 -13.10 -18.59 -2.60
N ASP A 137 -14.17 -19.15 -3.16
CA ASP A 137 -14.44 -20.59 -3.05
C ASP A 137 -13.28 -21.41 -3.64
N PHE A 138 -12.78 -21.01 -4.82
CA PHE A 138 -11.68 -21.71 -5.49
C PHE A 138 -10.39 -21.68 -4.66
N LEU A 139 -10.06 -20.53 -4.06
CA LEU A 139 -8.85 -20.39 -3.23
C LEU A 139 -8.95 -21.07 -1.86
N GLN A 140 -10.15 -21.19 -1.30
CA GLN A 140 -10.41 -21.88 -0.04
C GLN A 140 -10.55 -23.40 -0.21
N GLN A 141 -10.75 -23.87 -1.45
CA GLN A 141 -10.85 -25.29 -1.76
C GLN A 141 -9.48 -25.97 -1.62
N ASP A 142 -9.44 -27.08 -0.88
CA ASP A 142 -8.29 -27.98 -0.95
C ASP A 142 -8.34 -28.71 -2.30
N ILE A 143 -7.36 -28.43 -3.15
CA ILE A 143 -7.24 -29.00 -4.49
C ILE A 143 -6.30 -30.21 -4.56
N ALA A 144 -5.64 -30.59 -3.46
CA ALA A 144 -4.57 -31.59 -3.47
C ALA A 144 -5.05 -32.99 -3.88
N SER A 145 -6.33 -33.30 -3.66
CA SER A 145 -6.95 -34.58 -4.01
C SER A 145 -7.49 -34.64 -5.44
N PHE A 146 -7.50 -33.53 -6.17
CA PHE A 146 -8.03 -33.45 -7.54
C PHE A 146 -6.92 -33.63 -8.58
N SER A 147 -7.30 -34.16 -9.74
CA SER A 147 -6.39 -34.26 -10.88
C SER A 147 -6.14 -32.90 -11.52
N ASN A 148 -5.00 -32.76 -12.23
CA ASN A 148 -4.71 -31.56 -13.01
C ASN A 148 -5.80 -31.24 -14.06
N ALA A 149 -6.50 -32.25 -14.56
CA ALA A 149 -7.60 -32.06 -15.51
C ALA A 149 -8.80 -31.39 -14.84
N GLU A 150 -9.22 -31.89 -13.67
CA GLU A 150 -10.33 -31.32 -12.89
C GLU A 150 -10.00 -29.91 -12.39
N VAL A 151 -8.79 -29.69 -11.86
CA VAL A 151 -8.34 -28.36 -11.45
C VAL A 151 -8.30 -27.42 -12.65
N GLY A 152 -7.81 -27.87 -13.80
CA GLY A 152 -7.75 -27.08 -15.02
C GLY A 152 -9.13 -26.69 -15.56
N GLU A 153 -10.12 -27.59 -15.45
CA GLU A 153 -11.50 -27.30 -15.82
C GLU A 153 -12.11 -26.23 -14.90
N ALA A 154 -12.01 -26.43 -13.58
CA ALA A 154 -12.50 -25.46 -12.60
C ALA A 154 -11.80 -24.09 -12.74
N ALA A 155 -10.47 -24.09 -12.95
CA ALA A 155 -9.69 -22.87 -13.10
C ALA A 155 -10.13 -22.05 -14.32
N ARG A 156 -10.52 -22.69 -15.43
CA ARG A 156 -11.05 -21.98 -16.61
C ARG A 156 -12.35 -21.26 -16.30
N VAL A 157 -13.28 -21.91 -15.60
CA VAL A 157 -14.56 -21.29 -15.20
C VAL A 157 -14.31 -20.08 -14.29
N VAL A 158 -13.45 -20.24 -13.28
CA VAL A 158 -13.09 -19.17 -12.34
C VAL A 158 -12.38 -18.02 -13.07
N HIS A 159 -11.41 -18.34 -13.92
CA HIS A 159 -10.68 -17.38 -14.74
C HIS A 159 -11.63 -16.55 -15.61
N ASP A 160 -12.53 -17.20 -16.35
CA ASP A 160 -13.47 -16.52 -17.24
C ASP A 160 -14.41 -15.59 -16.46
N GLY A 161 -14.87 -16.01 -15.28
CA GLY A 161 -15.68 -15.18 -14.41
C GLY A 161 -14.92 -13.96 -13.86
N CYS A 162 -13.69 -14.15 -13.39
CA CYS A 162 -12.83 -13.06 -12.92
C CYS A 162 -12.44 -12.09 -14.03
N ALA A 163 -12.16 -12.61 -15.24
CA ALA A 163 -11.83 -11.79 -16.40
C ALA A 163 -12.99 -10.88 -16.82
N ARG A 164 -14.24 -11.38 -16.74
CA ARG A 164 -15.43 -10.54 -16.95
C ARG A 164 -15.54 -9.42 -15.93
N ILE A 165 -15.33 -9.71 -14.65
CA ILE A 165 -15.33 -8.66 -13.60
C ILE A 165 -14.29 -7.57 -13.88
N LEU A 166 -13.09 -7.96 -14.32
CA LEU A 166 -12.07 -6.98 -14.74
C LEU A 166 -12.56 -6.13 -15.92
N GLY A 167 -13.09 -6.76 -16.98
CA GLY A 167 -13.55 -6.06 -18.18
C GLY A 167 -14.80 -5.18 -17.98
N ASP A 168 -15.70 -5.60 -17.09
CA ASP A 168 -16.98 -4.90 -16.87
C ASP A 168 -16.80 -3.65 -16.00
N TYR A 169 -15.86 -3.67 -15.04
CA TYR A 169 -15.75 -2.63 -14.01
C TYR A 169 -14.43 -1.84 -14.03
N PHE A 170 -13.40 -2.29 -14.75
CA PHE A 170 -12.09 -1.65 -14.75
C PHE A 170 -11.55 -1.44 -16.15
N THR A 171 -10.95 -0.27 -16.39
CA THR A 171 -10.10 -0.04 -17.56
C THR A 171 -8.66 -0.29 -17.16
N MET A 172 -8.14 -1.44 -17.56
CA MET A 172 -6.76 -1.87 -17.27
C MET A 172 -5.83 -1.44 -18.40
N GLU A 173 -4.74 -0.77 -18.05
CA GLU A 173 -3.70 -0.35 -18.98
C GLU A 173 -2.32 -0.84 -18.53
N ALA A 174 -1.47 -1.11 -19.51
CA ALA A 174 -0.07 -1.41 -19.25
C ALA A 174 0.68 -0.12 -18.84
N ILE A 175 1.57 -0.22 -17.86
CA ILE A 175 2.43 0.92 -17.48
C ILE A 175 3.51 1.14 -18.55
N ARG A 176 4.11 0.05 -19.04
CA ARG A 176 5.02 0.01 -20.19
C ARG A 176 4.33 -0.69 -21.36
N THR A 177 4.55 -0.25 -22.59
CA THR A 177 3.87 -0.82 -23.79
C THR A 177 4.80 -1.67 -24.65
N GLU A 178 6.09 -1.64 -24.33
CA GLU A 178 7.09 -2.49 -24.93
C GLU A 178 6.83 -3.97 -24.60
N GLU A 179 7.27 -4.88 -25.48
CA GLU A 179 7.12 -6.32 -25.23
C GLU A 179 7.95 -6.75 -24.01
N GLU A 180 7.42 -7.71 -23.24
CA GLU A 180 8.21 -8.37 -22.21
C GLU A 180 9.39 -9.08 -22.86
N GLY A 181 10.59 -8.82 -22.36
CA GLY A 181 11.85 -9.24 -22.97
C GLY A 181 12.53 -8.17 -23.83
N ALA A 182 11.88 -7.05 -24.09
CA ALA A 182 12.49 -5.95 -24.83
C ALA A 182 13.55 -5.22 -23.98
N LEU A 183 14.62 -4.75 -24.62
CA LEU A 183 15.57 -3.85 -24.00
C LEU A 183 14.95 -2.46 -23.85
N VAL A 184 14.84 -1.99 -22.61
CA VAL A 184 14.28 -0.69 -22.25
C VAL A 184 15.30 0.18 -21.53
N SER A 185 15.10 1.50 -21.65
CA SER A 185 15.83 2.52 -20.91
C SER A 185 14.91 3.15 -19.88
N VAL A 186 15.43 3.42 -18.69
CA VAL A 186 14.73 4.08 -17.58
C VAL A 186 15.57 5.26 -17.11
N ASP A 187 15.03 6.46 -17.23
CA ASP A 187 15.73 7.69 -16.87
C ASP A 187 15.83 7.88 -15.35
N ALA A 188 16.53 8.93 -14.91
CA ALA A 188 16.84 9.15 -13.49
C ALA A 188 15.61 9.54 -12.65
N ASP A 189 14.61 10.14 -13.30
CA ASP A 189 13.41 10.77 -12.74
C ASP A 189 12.16 9.86 -12.84
N TYR A 190 12.36 8.56 -13.01
CA TYR A 190 11.25 7.60 -13.12
C TYR A 190 10.39 7.51 -11.85
N ASN A 191 9.10 7.22 -12.02
CA ASN A 191 8.17 7.01 -10.91
C ASN A 191 8.40 5.64 -10.24
N LEU A 192 8.83 5.67 -8.97
CA LEU A 192 9.09 4.46 -8.15
C LEU A 192 7.83 3.61 -7.89
N SER A 193 6.64 4.22 -7.96
CA SER A 193 5.37 3.49 -7.83
C SER A 193 4.98 2.73 -9.09
N GLU A 194 5.56 3.10 -10.24
CA GLU A 194 5.24 2.49 -11.55
C GLU A 194 6.32 1.51 -12.02
N ILE A 195 7.59 1.80 -11.74
CA ILE A 195 8.72 1.02 -12.21
C ILE A 195 9.57 0.59 -11.01
N THR A 196 9.77 -0.72 -10.86
CA THR A 196 10.72 -1.29 -9.91
C THR A 196 11.95 -1.82 -10.66
N LEU A 197 13.10 -1.20 -10.43
CA LEU A 197 14.36 -1.69 -10.99
C LEU A 197 14.88 -2.89 -10.17
N THR A 198 15.27 -3.96 -10.85
CA THR A 198 15.85 -5.16 -10.22
C THR A 198 17.17 -5.56 -10.89
N GLY A 199 18.05 -6.24 -10.16
CA GLY A 199 19.33 -6.72 -10.66
C GLY A 199 20.52 -5.87 -10.21
N ASN A 200 21.53 -5.75 -11.07
CA ASN A 200 22.76 -5.00 -10.78
C ASN A 200 22.58 -3.51 -11.11
N LEU A 201 22.30 -2.70 -10.08
CA LEU A 201 22.03 -1.26 -10.22
C LEU A 201 23.31 -0.41 -10.10
N ARG A 202 24.45 -0.91 -10.55
CA ARG A 202 25.71 -0.13 -10.56
C ARG A 202 25.69 0.89 -11.68
N GLY A 203 26.13 2.11 -11.37
CA GLY A 203 26.14 3.24 -12.31
C GLY A 203 25.00 4.22 -12.04
N SER A 204 24.99 5.31 -12.80
CA SER A 204 23.91 6.30 -12.80
C SER A 204 22.92 6.01 -13.93
N ALA A 205 21.70 6.50 -13.78
CA ALA A 205 20.74 6.54 -14.86
C ALA A 205 21.30 7.25 -16.12
N PRO A 206 20.77 6.95 -17.32
CA PRO A 206 19.67 6.02 -17.58
C PRO A 206 20.05 4.55 -17.38
N TYR A 207 19.20 3.82 -16.67
CA TYR A 207 19.34 2.38 -16.47
C TYR A 207 18.87 1.65 -17.72
N ARG A 208 19.65 0.68 -18.18
CA ARG A 208 19.29 -0.18 -19.31
C ARG A 208 19.08 -1.60 -18.83
N GLY A 209 17.96 -2.20 -19.22
CA GLY A 209 17.61 -3.54 -18.80
C GLY A 209 16.55 -4.16 -19.70
N GLU A 210 16.15 -5.38 -19.38
CA GLU A 210 15.07 -6.09 -20.04
C GLU A 210 13.75 -5.83 -19.31
N LEU A 211 12.68 -5.51 -20.04
CA LEU A 211 11.35 -5.37 -19.45
C LEU A 211 10.84 -6.74 -19.03
N LEU A 212 10.85 -7.02 -17.74
CA LEU A 212 10.43 -8.33 -17.21
C LEU A 212 8.91 -8.49 -17.12
N HIS A 213 8.21 -7.40 -16.82
CA HIS A 213 6.76 -7.34 -16.73
C HIS A 213 6.33 -5.89 -17.01
N HIS A 214 5.33 -5.72 -17.87
CA HIS A 214 4.89 -4.40 -18.33
C HIS A 214 4.17 -3.58 -17.25
N GLY A 215 3.69 -4.24 -16.19
CA GLY A 215 2.97 -3.60 -15.09
C GLY A 215 1.55 -3.24 -15.49
N TRP A 216 0.65 -3.17 -14.51
CA TRP A 216 -0.75 -2.83 -14.74
C TRP A 216 -1.13 -1.60 -13.92
N LYS A 217 -1.90 -0.70 -14.52
CA LYS A 217 -2.57 0.40 -13.84
C LYS A 217 -4.06 0.37 -14.21
N ILE A 218 -4.88 0.90 -13.31
CA ILE A 218 -6.29 1.18 -13.59
C ILE A 218 -6.35 2.63 -14.06
N SER A 219 -6.77 2.88 -15.30
CA SER A 219 -6.99 4.24 -15.80
C SER A 219 -8.39 4.77 -15.49
N ASP A 220 -9.37 3.86 -15.34
CA ASP A 220 -10.73 4.20 -14.93
C ASP A 220 -11.44 3.03 -14.25
N GLN A 221 -12.44 3.33 -13.41
CA GLN A 221 -13.24 2.34 -12.69
C GLN A 221 -14.72 2.73 -12.66
N HIS A 222 -15.58 1.72 -12.88
CA HIS A 222 -17.03 1.85 -12.96
C HIS A 222 -17.74 0.75 -12.15
N PRO A 223 -17.41 0.58 -10.86
CA PRO A 223 -18.04 -0.46 -10.06
C PRO A 223 -19.57 -0.26 -9.96
N PRO A 224 -20.34 -1.34 -9.74
CA PRO A 224 -21.75 -1.20 -9.41
C PRO A 224 -21.90 -0.49 -8.06
N GLU A 225 -23.08 0.03 -7.77
CA GLU A 225 -23.33 0.71 -6.50
C GLU A 225 -23.05 -0.23 -5.32
N GLN A 226 -22.22 0.24 -4.38
CA GLN A 226 -21.84 -0.54 -3.22
C GLN A 226 -23.06 -0.69 -2.31
N LEU A 227 -23.45 -1.95 -2.07
CA LEU A 227 -24.57 -2.27 -1.18
C LEU A 227 -24.25 -1.90 0.27
N ASP A 228 -25.32 -1.59 1.00
CA ASP A 228 -25.44 -1.28 2.43
C ASP A 228 -24.09 -1.16 3.19
N PRO A 229 -23.71 0.05 3.66
CA PRO A 229 -22.51 0.26 4.48
C PRO A 229 -22.37 -0.68 5.69
N LYS A 230 -23.48 -1.25 6.17
CA LYS A 230 -23.49 -2.22 7.29
C LYS A 230 -22.97 -3.60 6.90
N ALA A 231 -22.92 -3.94 5.62
CA ALA A 231 -22.43 -5.21 5.09
C ALA A 231 -20.93 -5.19 4.74
N ARG A 232 -20.17 -4.19 5.22
CA ARG A 232 -18.75 -3.95 4.89
C ARG A 232 -17.77 -5.11 5.14
N PHE A 233 -18.19 -6.18 5.80
CA PHE A 233 -17.38 -7.36 6.08
C PHE A 233 -17.95 -8.65 5.46
N ILE A 234 -18.99 -8.54 4.64
CA ILE A 234 -19.67 -9.66 4.02
C ILE A 234 -19.28 -9.70 2.53
N VAL A 235 -18.51 -10.72 2.14
CA VAL A 235 -18.09 -10.92 0.74
C VAL A 235 -19.24 -11.48 -0.10
N GLN A 236 -19.93 -12.49 0.42
CA GLN A 236 -21.17 -13.05 -0.16
C GLN A 236 -22.05 -13.55 0.99
N PRO A 237 -23.36 -13.27 0.99
CA PRO A 237 -24.28 -13.85 1.97
C PRO A 237 -24.42 -15.37 1.75
N ALA A 238 -24.70 -16.09 2.83
CA ALA A 238 -25.06 -17.50 2.73
C ALA A 238 -26.45 -17.64 2.07
N GLU A 239 -26.57 -18.55 1.10
CA GLU A 239 -27.83 -18.88 0.44
C GLU A 239 -28.42 -20.14 1.09
N ILE A 240 -29.66 -20.04 1.59
CA ILE A 240 -30.36 -21.12 2.28
C ILE A 240 -31.68 -21.37 1.54
N GLU A 241 -31.82 -22.59 0.99
CA GLU A 241 -33.10 -23.07 0.47
C GLU A 241 -34.01 -23.46 1.64
N VAL A 242 -35.14 -22.78 1.80
CA VAL A 242 -36.17 -23.14 2.78
C VAL A 242 -37.10 -24.20 2.17
N ARG A 243 -37.40 -25.24 2.93
CA ARG A 243 -38.31 -26.33 2.54
C ARG A 243 -39.54 -26.37 3.42
#